data_AF-A0A953AGN1-F1
#
_entry.id   AF-A0A953AGN1-F1
#
_cell.length_a   1.000
_cell.length_b   1.000
_cell.length_c   1.000
_cell.angle_alpha   90.00
_cell.angle_beta   90.00
_cell.angle_gamma   90.00
#
_symmetry.space_group_name_H-M   'P 1'
#
loop_
_entity.id
_entity.type
_entity.pdbx_description
1 polymer ?
#
loop_
_entity_poly.entity_id
_entity_poly.type
_entity_poly.pdbx_seq_one_letter_code
_entity_poly.pdbx_strand_id
1 'polypeptide(L)'
;MALQTAQPRSPAPPTLEARSTTWLLWLRRVGSGLGRPLLALVLAMIAGVIVIMITASGSLFDRFNAALLAYGYLFSGAFGNAANLSFSLVNVTPLIFTGLSVAVAYRARLFNIGAEGQFA
;
A
#
# COMPACT_ATOMS: atom_id res chain seq x y z
N MET A 1 -60.17 -18.94 -25.06
CA MET A 1 -59.15 -19.26 -24.04
C MET A 1 -57.90 -18.46 -24.37
N ALA A 2 -57.85 -17.20 -23.94
CA ALA A 2 -56.77 -16.27 -24.27
C ALA A 2 -55.70 -16.33 -23.17
N LEU A 3 -54.51 -16.80 -23.53
CA LEU A 3 -53.34 -16.76 -22.66
C LEU A 3 -52.76 -15.34 -22.70
N GLN A 4 -53.11 -14.53 -21.70
CA GLN A 4 -52.49 -13.24 -21.44
C GLN A 4 -51.04 -13.48 -21.02
N THR A 5 -50.11 -13.35 -21.97
CA THR A 5 -48.67 -13.41 -21.71
C THR A 5 -48.26 -12.22 -20.84
N ALA A 6 -47.96 -12.47 -19.58
CA ALA A 6 -47.39 -11.47 -18.68
C ALA A 6 -46.05 -11.00 -19.25
N GLN A 7 -46.03 -9.80 -19.82
CA GLN A 7 -44.80 -9.16 -20.27
C GLN A 7 -43.84 -9.00 -19.06
N PRO A 8 -42.55 -9.36 -19.18
CA PRO A 8 -41.60 -9.16 -18.10
C PRO A 8 -41.46 -7.66 -17.82
N ARG A 9 -41.79 -7.24 -16.59
CA ARG A 9 -41.58 -5.86 -16.15
C ARG A 9 -40.09 -5.54 -16.27
N SER A 10 -39.74 -4.54 -17.07
CA SER A 10 -38.37 -4.03 -17.14
C SER A 10 -37.91 -3.67 -15.72
N PRO A 11 -36.70 -4.07 -15.29
CA PRO A 11 -36.21 -3.71 -13.97
C PRO A 11 -36.11 -2.19 -13.87
N ALA A 12 -36.60 -1.63 -12.77
CA ALA A 12 -36.54 -0.20 -12.52
C ALA A 12 -35.06 0.26 -12.59
N PRO A 13 -34.78 1.42 -13.20
CA PRO A 13 -33.43 1.94 -13.25
C PRO A 13 -32.89 2.11 -11.82
N PRO A 14 -31.60 1.85 -11.58
CA PRO A 14 -31.01 2.00 -10.26
C PRO A 14 -31.24 3.42 -9.76
N THR A 15 -31.91 3.55 -8.62
CA THR A 15 -32.15 4.85 -7.98
C THR A 15 -30.81 5.45 -7.56
N LEU A 16 -30.70 6.79 -7.60
CA LEU A 16 -29.45 7.50 -7.32
C LEU A 16 -28.85 7.18 -5.93
N GLU A 17 -29.66 6.65 -5.01
CA GLU A 17 -29.25 6.18 -3.68
C GLU A 17 -28.39 4.90 -3.71
N ALA A 18 -28.55 4.03 -4.72
CA ALA A 18 -27.75 2.82 -4.86
C ALA A 18 -26.28 3.10 -5.24
N ARG A 19 -26.00 4.29 -5.78
CA ARG A 19 -24.64 4.73 -6.17
C ARG A 19 -23.80 5.26 -5.00
N SER A 20 -24.41 5.75 -3.91
CA SER A 20 -23.68 6.40 -2.81
C SER A 20 -23.05 5.38 -1.85
N THR A 21 -23.68 4.22 -1.67
CA THR A 21 -23.21 3.16 -0.76
C THR A 21 -22.00 2.39 -1.30
N THR A 22 -21.81 2.31 -2.61
CA THR A 22 -20.72 1.54 -3.25
C THR A 22 -19.34 2.16 -3.00
N TRP A 23 -19.25 3.50 -3.02
CA TRP A 23 -17.98 4.22 -2.80
C TRP A 23 -17.47 4.09 -1.36
N LEU A 24 -18.37 4.19 -0.37
CA LEU A 24 -18.02 4.02 1.03
C LEU A 24 -17.55 2.60 1.33
N LEU A 25 -18.20 1.60 0.74
CA LEU A 25 -17.79 0.20 0.89
C LEU A 25 -16.42 -0.06 0.24
N TRP A 26 -16.15 0.55 -0.91
CA TRP A 26 -14.84 0.48 -1.56
C TRP A 26 -13.74 1.12 -0.70
N LEU A 27 -13.98 2.33 -0.17
CA LEU A 27 -13.04 3.01 0.73
C LEU A 27 -12.76 2.20 1.99
N ARG A 28 -13.80 1.60 2.59
CA ARG A 28 -13.65 0.73 3.78
C ARG A 28 -12.85 -0.53 3.47
N ARG A 29 -13.03 -1.12 2.28
CA ARG A 29 -12.27 -2.30 1.84
C ARG A 29 -10.80 -1.98 1.56
N VAL A 30 -10.52 -0.81 0.97
CA VAL A 30 -9.14 -0.33 0.79
C VAL A 30 -8.52 -0.08 2.16
N GLY A 31 -9.21 0.68 3.03
CA GLY A 31 -8.72 1.01 4.38
C GLY A 31 -8.42 -0.21 5.25
N SER A 32 -9.23 -1.27 5.20
CA SER A 32 -8.96 -2.50 5.95
C SER A 32 -7.74 -3.28 5.45
N GLY A 33 -7.32 -3.07 4.19
CA GLY A 33 -6.12 -3.68 3.61
C GLY A 33 -4.80 -3.03 4.06
N LEU A 34 -4.84 -1.79 4.57
CA LEU A 34 -3.63 -1.04 4.93
C LEU A 34 -3.04 -1.43 6.31
N GLY A 35 -3.77 -2.15 7.15
CA GLY A 35 -3.30 -2.47 8.50
C GLY A 35 -1.97 -3.23 8.53
N ARG A 36 -1.81 -4.20 7.62
CA ARG A 36 -0.58 -5.02 7.51
C ARG A 36 0.65 -4.20 7.08
N PRO A 37 0.64 -3.43 5.98
CA PRO A 37 1.79 -2.63 5.58
C PRO A 37 2.11 -1.52 6.59
N LEU A 38 1.11 -0.92 7.23
CA LEU A 38 1.36 0.08 8.28
C LEU A 38 2.05 -0.54 9.51
N LEU A 39 1.62 -1.73 9.94
CA LEU A 39 2.31 -2.46 11.00
C LEU A 39 3.76 -2.77 10.61
N ALA A 40 3.98 -3.26 9.38
CA ALA A 40 5.33 -3.52 8.88
C ALA A 40 6.21 -2.26 8.88
N LEU A 41 5.66 -1.11 8.47
CA LEU A 41 6.36 0.17 8.50
C LEU A 41 6.75 0.56 9.93
N VAL A 42 5.83 0.47 10.89
CA VAL A 42 6.10 0.78 12.30
C VAL A 42 7.19 -0.15 12.85
N LEU A 43 7.10 -1.45 12.58
CA LEU A 43 8.12 -2.42 13.01
C LEU A 43 9.48 -2.13 12.39
N ALA A 44 9.53 -1.76 11.11
CA ALA A 44 10.76 -1.37 10.44
C ALA A 44 11.38 -0.10 11.07
N MET A 45 10.55 0.88 11.45
CA MET A 45 11.02 2.07 12.18
C MET A 45 11.50 1.73 13.59
N ILE A 46 10.87 0.80 14.30
CA ILE A 46 11.38 0.37 15.61
C ILE A 46 12.72 -0.35 15.45
N ALA A 47 12.83 -1.25 14.48
CA ALA A 47 14.07 -1.97 14.18
C ALA A 47 15.20 -0.99 13.81
N GLY A 48 14.91 0.03 13.00
CA GLY A 48 15.87 1.09 12.64
C GLY A 48 16.39 1.84 13.88
N VAL A 49 15.51 2.22 14.81
CA VAL A 49 15.91 2.83 16.08
C VAL A 49 16.81 1.90 16.88
N ILE A 50 16.45 0.62 17.00
CA ILE A 50 17.27 -0.37 17.73
C ILE A 50 18.67 -0.47 17.12
N VAL A 51 18.75 -0.57 15.79
CA VAL A 51 20.04 -0.65 15.07
C VAL A 51 20.89 0.58 15.34
N ILE A 52 20.31 1.79 15.30
CA ILE A 52 21.06 3.02 15.60
C ILE A 52 21.49 3.05 17.07
N MET A 53 20.61 2.64 17.99
CA MET A 53 20.90 2.61 19.43
C MET A 53 22.04 1.66 19.80
N ILE A 54 22.24 0.55 19.06
CA ILE A 54 23.35 -0.38 19.31
C ILE A 54 24.64 0.03 18.58
N THR A 55 24.56 0.72 17.45
CA THR A 55 25.72 1.06 16.61
C THR A 55 26.30 2.45 16.90
N ALA A 56 25.47 3.41 17.32
CA ALA A 56 25.93 4.76 17.64
C ALA A 56 26.76 4.78 18.94
N SER A 57 27.81 5.60 18.94
CA SER A 57 28.66 5.86 20.10
C SER A 57 28.07 6.94 21.01
N GLY A 58 28.50 6.99 22.27
CA GLY A 58 28.06 8.00 23.24
C GLY A 58 27.07 7.44 24.27
N SER A 59 26.51 8.35 25.08
CA SER A 59 25.54 8.01 26.11
C SER A 59 24.21 7.53 25.51
N LEU A 60 23.33 6.96 26.35
CA LEU A 60 22.01 6.52 25.89
C LEU A 60 21.19 7.68 25.28
N PHE A 61 21.34 8.88 25.84
CA PHE A 61 20.67 10.08 25.34
C PHE A 61 21.22 10.51 23.96
N ASP A 62 22.54 10.47 23.78
CA ASP A 62 23.18 10.84 22.50
C ASP A 62 22.75 9.90 21.38
N ARG A 63 22.70 8.59 21.67
CA ARG A 63 22.24 7.56 20.74
C ARG A 63 20.79 7.74 20.33
N PHE A 64 19.92 8.08 21.28
CA PHE A 64 18.53 8.35 21.00
C PHE A 64 18.38 9.60 20.11
N ASN A 65 19.09 10.68 20.43
CA ASN A 65 19.11 11.87 19.60
C ASN A 65 19.63 11.59 18.18
N ALA A 66 20.66 10.75 18.04
CA ALA A 66 21.15 10.31 16.74
C ALA A 66 20.08 9.55 15.93
N ALA A 67 19.29 8.69 16.58
CA ALA A 67 18.18 8.00 15.93
C ALA A 67 17.09 8.97 15.44
N LEU A 68 16.75 10.00 16.23
CA LEU A 68 15.79 11.02 15.82
C LEU A 68 16.31 11.84 14.63
N LEU A 69 17.57 12.26 14.67
CA LEU A 69 18.21 12.99 13.58
C LEU A 69 18.27 12.16 12.30
N ALA A 70 18.55 10.85 12.39
CA ALA A 70 18.55 9.95 11.24
C ALA A 70 17.18 9.93 10.53
N TYR A 71 16.08 9.95 11.27
CA TYR A 71 14.73 10.05 10.68
C TYR A 71 14.43 11.43 10.11
N GLY A 72 14.97 12.50 10.71
CA GLY A 72 14.97 13.82 10.10
C GLY A 72 15.70 13.85 8.75
N TYR A 73 16.86 13.19 8.65
CA TYR A 73 17.61 13.04 7.41
C TYR A 73 16.90 12.13 6.41
N LEU A 74 16.24 11.06 6.84
CA LEU A 74 15.42 10.22 5.97
C LEU A 74 14.29 11.04 5.33
N PHE A 75 13.58 11.85 6.13
CA PHE A 75 12.48 12.68 5.65
C PHE A 75 12.95 13.78 4.69
N SER A 76 13.98 14.53 5.05
CA SER A 76 14.56 15.57 4.17
C SER A 76 15.25 14.97 2.94
N GLY A 77 15.83 13.79 3.06
CA GLY A 77 16.40 13.03 1.94
C GLY A 77 15.34 12.58 0.94
N ALA A 78 14.13 12.25 1.39
CA ALA A 78 13.03 11.85 0.52
C ALA A 78 12.22 13.04 -0.03
N PHE A 79 11.99 14.08 0.77
CA PHE A 79 11.03 15.15 0.47
C PHE A 79 11.62 16.57 0.49
N GLY A 80 12.91 16.74 0.77
CA GLY A 80 13.50 18.05 1.03
C GLY A 80 13.58 18.99 -0.17
N ASN A 81 13.56 18.47 -1.39
CA ASN A 81 13.48 19.26 -2.62
C ASN A 81 12.85 18.44 -3.77
N ALA A 82 12.58 19.10 -4.90
CA ALA A 82 11.96 18.46 -6.06
C ALA A 82 12.78 17.30 -6.62
N ALA A 83 14.12 17.42 -6.68
CA ALA A 83 14.99 16.35 -7.18
C ALA A 83 14.95 15.10 -6.27
N ASN A 84 15.01 15.30 -4.95
CA ASN A 84 14.90 14.23 -3.96
C ASN A 84 13.56 13.50 -4.03
N LEU A 85 12.47 14.26 -4.20
CA LEU A 85 11.14 13.70 -4.39
C LEU A 85 11.04 12.92 -5.69
N SER A 86 11.53 13.48 -6.80
CA SER A 86 11.57 12.79 -8.10
C SER A 86 12.37 11.50 -8.00
N PHE A 87 13.54 11.51 -7.35
CA PHE A 87 14.33 10.31 -7.13
C PHE A 87 13.55 9.26 -6.33
N SER A 88 12.88 9.66 -5.25
CA SER A 88 12.04 8.76 -4.47
C SER A 88 10.91 8.15 -5.30
N LEU A 89 10.22 8.95 -6.12
CA LEU A 89 9.13 8.50 -6.98
C LEU A 89 9.63 7.55 -8.07
N VAL A 90 10.75 7.86 -8.73
CA VAL A 90 11.35 7.02 -9.77
C VAL A 90 11.70 5.63 -9.21
N ASN A 91 12.22 5.57 -7.98
CA ASN A 91 12.56 4.30 -7.33
C ASN A 91 11.33 3.53 -6.80
N VAL A 92 10.32 4.23 -6.27
CA VAL A 92 9.12 3.60 -5.71
C VAL A 92 8.15 3.10 -6.80
N THR A 93 8.10 3.77 -7.95
CA THR A 93 7.21 3.40 -9.06
C THR A 93 7.34 1.93 -9.50
N PRO A 94 8.53 1.39 -9.82
CA PRO A 94 8.66 -0.02 -10.20
C PRO A 94 8.25 -0.96 -9.06
N LEU A 95 8.53 -0.62 -7.79
CA LEU A 95 8.12 -1.43 -6.64
C LEU A 95 6.59 -1.55 -6.53
N ILE A 96 5.85 -0.46 -6.78
CA ILE A 96 4.39 -0.46 -6.82
C ILE A 96 3.89 -1.36 -7.95
N PHE A 97 4.44 -1.24 -9.17
CA PHE A 97 4.04 -2.07 -10.31
C PHE A 97 4.37 -3.55 -10.11
N THR A 98 5.49 -3.88 -9.45
CA THR A 98 5.82 -5.25 -9.07
C THR A 98 4.80 -5.81 -8.08
N GLY A 99 4.48 -5.07 -7.02
CA GLY A 99 3.44 -5.47 -6.06
C GLY A 99 2.07 -5.66 -6.70
N LEU A 100 1.70 -4.77 -7.64
CA LEU A 100 0.47 -4.88 -8.42
C LEU A 100 0.46 -6.12 -9.33
N SER A 101 1.56 -6.40 -10.03
CA SER A 101 1.70 -7.57 -10.89
C SER A 101 1.56 -8.87 -10.11
N VAL A 102 2.19 -8.95 -8.94
CA VAL A 102 2.08 -10.09 -8.01
C VAL A 102 0.65 -10.24 -7.51
N ALA A 103 -0.04 -9.15 -7.16
CA ALA A 103 -1.43 -9.20 -6.74
C ALA A 103 -2.36 -9.73 -7.85
N VAL A 104 -2.11 -9.37 -9.11
CA VAL A 104 -2.84 -9.90 -10.28
C VAL A 104 -2.57 -11.40 -10.46
N ALA A 105 -1.30 -11.83 -10.40
CA ALA A 105 -0.92 -13.24 -10.52
C ALA A 105 -1.57 -14.12 -9.43
N TYR A 106 -1.57 -13.65 -8.19
CA TYR A 106 -2.25 -14.33 -7.08
C TYR A 106 -3.75 -14.44 -7.30
N ARG A 107 -4.39 -13.40 -7.83
CA ARG A 107 -5.83 -13.44 -8.15
C ARG A 107 -6.15 -14.43 -9.27
N ALA A 108 -5.24 -14.59 -10.23
CA ALA A 108 -5.34 -15.58 -11.30
C ALA A 108 -5.01 -17.01 -10.85
N ARG A 109 -4.64 -17.22 -9.57
CA ARG A 109 -4.15 -18.50 -9.02
C ARG A 109 -2.95 -19.07 -9.78
N LEU A 110 -2.19 -18.19 -10.44
CA LEU A 110 -0.95 -18.53 -11.12
C LEU A 110 0.19 -18.51 -10.11
N PHE A 111 0.17 -19.48 -9.20
CA PHE A 111 1.20 -19.65 -8.16
C PHE A 111 2.51 -20.24 -8.71
N ASN A 112 2.57 -20.52 -10.02
CA ASN A 112 3.64 -21.29 -10.67
C ASN A 112 4.22 -20.60 -11.94
N ILE A 113 4.30 -19.26 -11.97
CA ILE A 113 4.93 -18.50 -13.08
C ILE A 113 6.23 -17.80 -12.62
N GLY A 114 6.55 -17.79 -11.31
CA GLY A 114 7.59 -16.89 -10.76
C GLY A 114 8.57 -17.49 -9.76
N ALA A 115 8.73 -18.82 -9.67
CA ALA A 115 9.64 -19.41 -8.70
C ALA A 115 11.11 -19.49 -9.16
N GLU A 116 11.40 -19.58 -10.46
CA GLU A 116 12.77 -19.92 -10.92
C GLU A 116 13.43 -18.86 -11.83
N GLY A 117 12.76 -17.75 -12.16
CA GLY A 117 13.18 -16.85 -13.25
C GLY A 117 13.50 -15.39 -12.90
N GLN A 118 13.55 -14.99 -11.63
CA GLN A 118 13.90 -13.60 -11.23
C GLN A 118 15.27 -13.48 -10.55
N PHE A 119 16.19 -14.42 -10.84
CA PHE A 119 17.62 -14.10 -10.83
C PHE A 119 17.98 -13.45 -12.17
N ALA A 120 17.99 -12.12 -12.21
CA ALA A 120 18.75 -11.31 -13.15
C ALA A 120 18.91 -9.90 -12.57
#